data_AF-A0A3D5X529-F1
#
_entry.id   AF-A0A3D5X529-F1
#
_cell.length_a   1.000
_cell.length_b   1.000
_cell.length_c   1.000
_cell.angle_alpha   90.00
_cell.angle_beta   90.00
_cell.angle_gamma   90.00
#
_symmetry.space_group_name_H-M   'P 1'
#
loop_
_entity.id
_entity.type
_entity.pdbx_description
1 polymer ?
#
loop_
_entity_poly.entity_id
_entity_poly.type
_entity_poly.pdbx_seq_one_letter_code
_entity_poly.pdbx_strand_id
1 'polypeptide(L)'
;MSKDWIKNKEKFVEFDVRSLKGNFLLAIVKKAKTISKGEGIAIVQNFEPIPLYNTTKNLGFEYHTEKKAESLFVSYFYRREAIDADDKEIPLKPIVIPRYAEIDPKIAELTVNFWSNIWDKENPAIELKTKLLLSLTNAVGAGRIRQSTRELIKAYYLGVTVEQFDEVFALIIWNQGIGHFSSEIAQSSLFKVYSLIKTLEKKGNTRDEIMPVLTEKFGEKNPETGFNNH
;
A
#
# COMPACT_ATOMS: atom_id res chain seq x y z
N MET A 1 -24.78 14.17 -2.02
CA MET A 1 -25.47 13.88 -0.76
C MET A 1 -24.95 14.84 0.31
N SER A 2 -25.82 15.40 1.15
CA SER A 2 -25.42 16.39 2.16
C SER A 2 -24.52 15.76 3.23
N LYS A 3 -23.34 16.33 3.49
CA LYS A 3 -22.45 15.93 4.58
C LYS A 3 -22.88 16.56 5.91
N ASP A 4 -24.13 16.31 6.34
CA ASP A 4 -24.70 16.96 7.53
C ASP A 4 -23.92 16.67 8.82
N TRP A 5 -23.21 15.55 8.86
CA TRP A 5 -22.33 15.16 9.96
C TRP A 5 -21.17 16.14 10.21
N ILE A 6 -20.76 16.94 9.21
CA ILE A 6 -19.69 17.95 9.36
C ILE A 6 -20.02 18.94 10.49
N LYS A 7 -21.31 19.24 10.72
CA LYS A 7 -21.75 20.15 11.80
C LYS A 7 -21.40 19.61 13.20
N ASN A 8 -21.24 18.31 13.34
CA ASN A 8 -20.94 17.64 14.60
C ASN A 8 -19.52 17.07 14.67
N LYS A 9 -18.66 17.35 13.68
CA LYS A 9 -17.32 16.75 13.56
C LYS A 9 -16.41 17.02 14.76
N GLU A 10 -16.60 18.15 15.45
CA GLU A 10 -15.82 18.53 16.64
C GLU A 10 -16.10 17.62 17.86
N LYS A 11 -17.15 16.78 17.80
CA LYS A 11 -17.43 15.76 18.83
C LYS A 11 -16.71 14.44 18.58
N PHE A 12 -16.05 14.29 17.43
CA PHE A 12 -15.36 13.06 17.09
C PHE A 12 -14.15 12.88 17.99
N VAL A 13 -13.85 11.62 18.33
CA VAL A 13 -12.68 11.29 19.14
C VAL A 13 -11.43 11.69 18.35
N GLU A 14 -10.59 12.53 18.93
CA GLU A 14 -9.32 12.90 18.33
C GLU A 14 -8.29 11.78 18.49
N PHE A 15 -7.56 11.50 17.43
CA PHE A 15 -6.41 10.61 17.40
C PHE A 15 -5.26 11.32 16.70
N ASP A 16 -4.36 11.90 17.51
CA ASP A 16 -3.14 12.53 17.02
C ASP A 16 -2.09 11.46 16.68
N VAL A 17 -1.69 11.42 15.42
CA VAL A 17 -0.75 10.44 14.88
C VAL A 17 0.61 11.04 14.54
N ARG A 18 0.85 12.33 14.84
CA ARG A 18 2.10 13.04 14.51
C ARG A 18 3.31 12.48 15.25
N SER A 19 3.10 11.89 16.43
CA SER A 19 4.15 11.29 17.26
C SER A 19 4.39 9.80 16.95
N LEU A 20 3.53 9.17 16.13
CA LEU A 20 3.66 7.75 15.82
C LEU A 20 4.82 7.51 14.84
N LYS A 21 5.74 6.64 15.26
CA LYS A 21 6.81 6.11 14.41
C LYS A 21 6.36 4.80 13.75
N GLY A 22 6.70 4.60 12.48
CA GLY A 22 6.35 3.39 11.73
C GLY A 22 5.00 3.45 10.99
N ASN A 23 4.32 2.32 10.85
CA ASN A 23 3.09 2.20 10.04
C ASN A 23 1.84 2.77 10.75
N PHE A 24 1.70 4.10 10.73
CA PHE A 24 0.54 4.81 11.28
C PHE A 24 -0.79 4.42 10.60
N LEU A 25 -0.76 3.99 9.33
CA LEU A 25 -1.95 3.59 8.58
C LEU A 25 -2.62 2.37 9.22
N LEU A 26 -1.85 1.35 9.65
CA LEU A 26 -2.38 0.21 10.40
C LEU A 26 -3.02 0.62 11.73
N ALA A 27 -2.41 1.56 12.45
CA ALA A 27 -2.96 2.05 13.71
C ALA A 27 -4.31 2.76 13.49
N ILE A 28 -4.41 3.56 12.43
CA ILE A 28 -5.65 4.25 12.05
C ILE A 28 -6.71 3.25 11.61
N VAL A 29 -6.37 2.28 10.74
CA VAL A 29 -7.32 1.24 10.30
C VAL A 29 -7.84 0.43 11.50
N LYS A 30 -6.96 0.02 12.42
CA LYS A 30 -7.36 -0.70 13.64
C LYS A 30 -8.31 0.13 14.50
N LYS A 31 -8.03 1.42 14.66
CA LYS A 31 -8.91 2.33 15.41
C LYS A 31 -10.22 2.60 14.67
N ALA A 32 -10.21 2.76 13.35
CA ALA A 32 -11.40 2.97 12.53
C ALA A 32 -12.37 1.78 12.63
N LYS A 33 -11.86 0.55 12.69
CA LYS A 33 -12.69 -0.65 12.86
C LYS A 33 -13.49 -0.67 14.16
N THR A 34 -13.04 0.04 15.21
CA THR A 34 -13.77 0.12 16.49
C THR A 34 -14.84 1.22 16.52
N ILE A 35 -14.94 2.07 15.49
CA ILE A 35 -15.92 3.18 15.44
C ILE A 35 -17.26 2.64 14.97
N SER A 36 -18.35 2.93 15.66
CA SER A 36 -19.68 2.42 15.28
C SER A 36 -20.29 3.23 14.13
N LYS A 37 -21.28 2.66 13.44
CA LYS A 37 -22.08 3.41 12.45
C LYS A 37 -22.72 4.63 13.13
N GLY A 38 -22.59 5.80 12.51
CA GLY A 38 -23.08 7.06 13.05
C GLY A 38 -22.08 7.82 13.93
N GLU A 39 -20.92 7.23 14.21
CA GLU A 39 -19.82 7.88 14.94
C GLU A 39 -18.69 8.32 14.00
N GLY A 40 -17.70 9.01 14.54
CA GLY A 40 -16.54 9.44 13.77
C GLY A 40 -15.27 9.60 14.60
N ILE A 41 -14.16 9.73 13.88
CA ILE A 41 -12.80 9.94 14.42
C ILE A 41 -12.14 11.11 13.70
N ALA A 42 -11.41 11.94 14.43
CA ALA A 42 -10.59 13.02 13.89
C ALA A 42 -9.12 12.60 13.93
N ILE A 43 -8.45 12.55 12.78
CA ILE A 43 -7.02 12.22 12.66
C ILE A 43 -6.23 13.51 12.49
N VAL A 44 -5.28 13.76 13.40
CA VAL A 44 -4.38 14.91 13.33
C VAL A 44 -3.03 14.47 12.79
N GLN A 45 -2.55 15.12 11.71
CA GLN A 45 -1.30 14.76 11.02
C GLN A 45 -0.57 15.99 10.45
N ASN A 46 0.72 15.85 10.15
CA ASN A 46 1.57 16.91 9.60
C ASN A 46 1.36 17.18 8.10
N PHE A 47 0.68 16.26 7.39
CA PHE A 47 0.42 16.32 5.95
C PHE A 47 -0.99 15.76 5.67
N GLU A 48 -1.53 16.08 4.50
CA GLU A 48 -2.83 15.55 4.09
C GLU A 48 -2.78 14.03 3.91
N PRO A 49 -3.61 13.24 4.61
CA PRO A 49 -3.49 11.79 4.62
C PRO A 49 -4.26 11.16 3.45
N ILE A 50 -3.93 11.55 2.22
CA ILE A 50 -4.57 11.08 0.98
C ILE A 50 -4.70 9.54 0.91
N PRO A 51 -3.69 8.73 1.30
CA PRO A 51 -3.81 7.27 1.26
C PRO A 51 -4.90 6.69 2.17
N LEU A 52 -5.32 7.43 3.20
CA LEU A 52 -6.40 7.01 4.10
C LEU A 52 -7.78 7.16 3.48
N TYR A 53 -7.98 8.05 2.51
CA TYR A 53 -9.30 8.34 1.96
C TYR A 53 -9.91 7.11 1.29
N ASN A 54 -9.17 6.46 0.39
CA ASN A 54 -9.63 5.23 -0.25
C ASN A 54 -9.74 4.08 0.75
N THR A 55 -8.77 3.96 1.66
CA THR A 55 -8.73 2.90 2.68
C THR A 55 -9.96 2.96 3.59
N THR A 56 -10.30 4.14 4.10
CA THR A 56 -11.44 4.35 5.00
C THR A 56 -12.77 4.32 4.26
N LYS A 57 -12.83 4.77 3.01
CA LYS A 57 -14.01 4.60 2.15
C LYS A 57 -14.41 3.14 2.01
N ASN A 58 -13.45 2.24 1.82
CA ASN A 58 -13.70 0.79 1.76
C ASN A 58 -14.20 0.20 3.09
N LEU A 59 -14.03 0.92 4.21
CA LEU A 59 -14.55 0.55 5.53
C LEU A 59 -15.91 1.20 5.86
N GLY A 60 -16.50 1.94 4.90
CA GLY A 60 -17.79 2.61 5.04
C GLY A 60 -17.74 4.03 5.60
N PHE A 61 -16.57 4.68 5.52
CA PHE A 61 -16.40 6.05 5.98
C PHE A 61 -16.55 7.07 4.87
N GLU A 62 -17.14 8.20 5.24
CA GLU A 62 -16.96 9.47 4.54
C GLU A 62 -15.88 10.28 5.23
N TYR A 63 -15.24 11.20 4.51
CA TYR A 63 -14.21 12.07 5.08
C TYR A 63 -14.40 13.55 4.75
N HIS A 64 -13.79 14.39 5.58
CA HIS A 64 -13.62 15.83 5.39
C HIS A 64 -12.27 16.22 5.99
N THR A 65 -11.46 16.99 5.27
CA THR A 65 -10.12 17.36 5.73
C THR A 65 -9.96 18.86 5.77
N GLU A 66 -9.31 19.36 6.81
CA GLU A 66 -9.02 20.76 7.01
C GLU A 66 -7.53 20.96 7.20
N LYS A 67 -6.94 21.87 6.42
CA LYS A 67 -5.60 22.40 6.66
C LYS A 67 -5.70 23.51 7.70
N LYS A 68 -5.32 23.21 8.94
CA LYS A 68 -5.35 24.15 10.07
C LYS A 68 -4.11 25.05 10.11
N ALA A 69 -2.97 24.54 9.65
CA ALA A 69 -1.73 25.29 9.46
C ALA A 69 -0.88 24.64 8.34
N GLU A 70 0.29 25.20 8.04
CA GLU A 70 1.18 24.70 6.98
C GLU A 70 1.50 23.21 7.10
N SER A 71 1.76 22.74 8.32
CA SER A 71 2.05 21.34 8.66
C SER A 71 1.05 20.79 9.69
N LEU A 72 -0.22 21.19 9.59
CA LEU A 72 -1.27 20.70 10.48
C LEU A 72 -2.55 20.44 9.69
N PHE A 73 -2.89 19.17 9.56
CA PHE A 73 -4.09 18.68 8.91
C PHE A 73 -4.94 17.92 9.92
N VAL A 74 -6.25 18.18 9.89
CA VAL A 74 -7.24 17.41 10.65
C VAL A 74 -8.19 16.77 9.66
N SER A 75 -8.17 15.44 9.58
CA SER A 75 -9.06 14.63 8.73
C SER A 75 -10.12 13.98 9.59
N TYR A 76 -11.37 14.35 9.37
CA TYR A 76 -12.54 13.80 10.05
C TYR A 76 -13.10 12.65 9.22
N PHE A 77 -13.22 11.47 9.82
CA PHE A 77 -13.82 10.29 9.20
C PHE A 77 -15.11 9.94 9.93
N TYR A 78 -16.23 9.88 9.20
CA TYR A 78 -17.55 9.55 9.73
C TYR A 78 -18.02 8.21 9.18
N ARG A 79 -18.39 7.28 10.06
CA ARG A 79 -18.83 5.94 9.65
C ARG A 79 -20.29 5.98 9.21
N ARG A 80 -20.50 6.02 7.90
CA ARG A 80 -21.85 6.06 7.31
C ARG A 80 -22.51 4.69 7.30
N GLU A 81 -21.71 3.66 7.06
CA GLU A 81 -22.15 2.27 7.03
C GLU A 81 -21.11 1.35 7.66
N ALA A 82 -21.58 0.23 8.22
CA ALA A 82 -20.71 -0.84 8.65
C ALA A 82 -20.57 -1.78 7.44
N ILE A 83 -19.43 -1.67 6.75
CA ILE A 83 -19.09 -2.62 5.68
C ILE A 83 -18.28 -3.73 6.34
N ASP A 84 -18.81 -4.96 6.34
CA ASP A 84 -18.04 -6.20 6.53
C ASP A 84 -17.27 -6.52 5.25
N ALA A 85 -16.57 -5.52 4.70
CA ALA A 85 -15.72 -5.74 3.54
C ALA A 85 -14.61 -6.68 4.00
N ASP A 86 -14.48 -7.80 3.28
CA ASP A 86 -13.27 -8.57 3.27
C ASP A 86 -12.13 -7.57 3.04
N ASP A 87 -11.18 -7.52 3.96
CA ASP A 87 -10.20 -6.45 4.19
C ASP A 87 -9.13 -6.46 3.09
N LYS A 88 -9.60 -6.43 1.84
CA LYS A 88 -8.84 -6.58 0.61
C LYS A 88 -8.12 -5.27 0.30
N GLU A 89 -7.25 -4.88 1.21
CA GLU A 89 -6.29 -3.81 1.06
C GLU A 89 -5.06 -4.33 0.31
N ILE A 90 -4.59 -3.56 -0.67
CA ILE A 90 -3.34 -3.89 -1.37
C ILE A 90 -2.21 -4.02 -0.34
N PRO A 91 -1.48 -5.14 -0.30
CA PRO A 91 -0.42 -5.34 0.69
C PRO A 91 0.77 -4.42 0.40
N LEU A 92 1.67 -4.28 1.39
CA LEU A 92 2.96 -3.59 1.21
C LEU A 92 2.79 -2.11 0.79
N LYS A 93 1.84 -1.41 1.41
CA LYS A 93 1.65 0.03 1.22
C LYS A 93 2.91 0.82 1.62
N PRO A 94 3.15 2.00 1.03
CA PRO A 94 4.30 2.82 1.40
C PRO A 94 4.18 3.34 2.84
N ILE A 95 5.08 2.92 3.73
CA ILE A 95 5.07 3.36 5.14
C ILE A 95 6.12 4.46 5.44
N VAL A 96 6.78 4.99 4.41
CA VAL A 96 7.94 5.89 4.55
C VAL A 96 7.57 7.38 4.63
N ILE A 97 6.29 7.74 4.43
CA ILE A 97 5.87 9.16 4.45
C ILE A 97 6.26 9.91 5.74
N PRO A 98 6.16 9.32 6.95
CA PRO A 98 6.61 9.99 8.17
C PRO A 98 8.10 10.34 8.15
N ARG A 99 8.93 9.54 7.47
CA ARG A 99 10.37 9.82 7.31
C ARG A 99 10.63 11.05 6.45
N TYR A 100 9.81 11.29 5.42
CA TYR A 100 9.89 12.54 4.67
C TYR A 100 9.48 13.72 5.54
N ALA A 101 8.46 13.57 6.40
CA ALA A 101 8.01 14.63 7.29
C ALA A 101 9.02 14.94 8.42
N GLU A 102 9.81 13.95 8.87
CA GLU A 102 10.94 14.15 9.78
C GLU A 102 12.03 15.06 9.17
N ILE A 103 12.20 15.04 7.84
CA ILE A 103 13.17 15.86 7.11
C ILE A 103 12.56 17.23 6.78
N ASP A 104 11.41 17.22 6.10
CA ASP A 104 10.66 18.40 5.69
C ASP A 104 9.18 18.03 5.43
N PRO A 105 8.23 18.58 6.20
CA PRO A 105 6.80 18.38 5.98
C PRO A 105 6.33 18.70 4.55
N LYS A 106 6.96 19.66 3.87
CA LYS A 106 6.63 20.01 2.49
C LYS A 106 7.00 18.91 1.51
N ILE A 107 8.14 18.24 1.72
CA ILE A 107 8.55 17.08 0.92
C ILE A 107 7.55 15.94 1.10
N ALA A 108 7.05 15.71 2.32
CA ALA A 108 6.02 14.70 2.56
C ALA A 108 4.72 15.02 1.82
N GLU A 109 4.23 16.26 1.92
CA GLU A 109 3.03 16.74 1.20
C GLU A 109 3.17 16.55 -0.32
N LEU A 110 4.29 16.96 -0.90
CA LEU A 110 4.55 16.80 -2.34
C LEU A 110 4.62 15.32 -2.75
N THR A 111 5.27 14.49 -1.94
CA THR A 111 5.46 13.07 -2.23
C THR A 111 4.15 12.31 -2.20
N VAL A 112 3.27 12.57 -1.22
CA VAL A 112 1.96 11.92 -1.13
C VAL A 112 1.07 12.29 -2.33
N ASN A 113 1.06 13.57 -2.71
CA ASN A 113 0.32 14.02 -3.89
C ASN A 113 0.86 13.39 -5.18
N PHE A 114 2.19 13.37 -5.35
CA PHE A 114 2.83 12.71 -6.48
C PHE A 114 2.46 11.23 -6.53
N TRP A 115 2.55 10.51 -5.41
CA TRP A 115 2.19 9.11 -5.32
C TRP A 115 0.73 8.86 -5.73
N SER A 116 -0.21 9.64 -5.20
CA SER A 116 -1.62 9.54 -5.56
C SER A 116 -1.85 9.77 -7.06
N ASN A 117 -1.16 10.75 -7.66
CA ASN A 117 -1.29 11.04 -9.08
C ASN A 117 -0.73 9.92 -9.98
N ILE A 118 0.25 9.15 -9.52
CA ILE A 118 0.83 8.04 -10.27
C ILE A 118 0.03 6.75 -10.10
N TRP A 119 -0.32 6.39 -8.86
CA TRP A 119 -0.85 5.07 -8.50
C TRP A 119 -2.37 5.05 -8.38
N ASP A 120 -2.97 6.11 -7.83
CA ASP A 120 -4.40 6.21 -7.50
C ASP A 120 -5.15 7.18 -8.44
N LYS A 121 -4.60 7.42 -9.63
CA LYS A 121 -5.22 8.31 -10.63
C LYS A 121 -6.63 7.84 -11.00
N GLU A 122 -7.59 8.74 -10.94
CA GLU A 122 -8.96 8.51 -11.41
C GLU A 122 -8.97 8.26 -12.93
N ASN A 123 -9.71 7.24 -13.39
CA ASN A 123 -9.80 6.82 -14.80
C ASN A 123 -8.42 6.66 -15.48
N PRO A 124 -7.53 5.78 -14.97
CA PRO A 124 -6.19 5.65 -15.51
C PRO A 124 -6.22 4.95 -16.87
N ALA A 125 -5.45 5.46 -17.83
CA ALA A 125 -5.31 4.83 -19.16
C ALA A 125 -4.61 3.46 -19.12
N ILE A 126 -3.85 3.19 -18.06
CA ILE A 126 -3.18 1.90 -17.82
C ILE A 126 -3.67 1.37 -16.47
N GLU A 127 -4.20 0.15 -16.46
CA GLU A 127 -4.65 -0.53 -15.25
C GLU A 127 -3.54 -0.69 -14.22
N LEU A 128 -3.91 -0.73 -12.93
CA LEU A 128 -2.95 -0.82 -11.83
C LEU A 128 -2.06 -2.07 -11.93
N LYS A 129 -2.63 -3.25 -12.24
CA LYS A 129 -1.84 -4.49 -12.40
C LYS A 129 -0.74 -4.34 -13.46
N THR A 130 -1.03 -3.67 -14.57
CA THR A 130 -0.07 -3.40 -15.65
C THR A 130 0.98 -2.39 -15.19
N LYS A 131 0.59 -1.33 -14.47
CA LYS A 131 1.56 -0.38 -13.87
C LYS A 131 2.53 -1.10 -12.90
N LEU A 132 2.03 -2.04 -12.09
CA LEU A 132 2.86 -2.81 -11.16
C LEU A 132 3.86 -3.69 -11.92
N LEU A 133 3.45 -4.34 -13.02
CA LEU A 133 4.37 -5.10 -13.88
C LEU A 133 5.46 -4.22 -14.52
N LEU A 134 5.10 -3.04 -15.03
CA LEU A 134 6.06 -2.07 -15.57
C LEU A 134 7.02 -1.55 -14.49
N SER A 135 6.51 -1.28 -13.29
CA SER A 135 7.31 -0.85 -12.15
C SER A 135 8.25 -1.95 -11.65
N LEU A 136 7.77 -3.20 -11.64
CA LEU A 136 8.56 -4.39 -11.32
C LEU A 136 9.76 -4.49 -12.27
N THR A 137 9.53 -4.51 -13.59
CA THR A 137 10.63 -4.68 -14.56
C THR A 137 11.59 -3.50 -14.55
N ASN A 138 11.09 -2.28 -14.41
CA ASN A 138 11.93 -1.08 -14.24
C ASN A 138 12.75 -1.13 -12.94
N ALA A 139 12.18 -1.63 -11.84
CA ALA A 139 12.90 -1.82 -10.58
C ALA A 139 13.99 -2.90 -10.71
N VAL A 140 13.74 -3.99 -11.43
CA VAL A 140 14.76 -5.00 -11.74
C VAL A 140 15.91 -4.38 -12.53
N GLY A 141 15.62 -3.63 -13.60
CA GLY A 141 16.65 -2.94 -14.41
C GLY A 141 17.49 -1.93 -13.63
N ALA A 142 16.93 -1.36 -12.57
CA ALA A 142 17.64 -0.45 -11.66
C ALA A 142 18.34 -1.16 -10.48
N GLY A 143 18.37 -2.49 -10.43
CA GLY A 143 18.92 -3.26 -9.31
C GLY A 143 18.15 -3.14 -7.99
N ARG A 144 16.91 -2.60 -8.02
CA ARG A 144 16.08 -2.35 -6.83
C ARG A 144 15.25 -3.58 -6.47
N ILE A 145 15.92 -4.65 -6.08
CA ILE A 145 15.31 -5.97 -5.78
C ILE A 145 14.22 -5.91 -4.71
N ARG A 146 14.40 -5.13 -3.63
CA ARG A 146 13.37 -4.92 -2.60
C ARG A 146 12.08 -4.37 -3.23
N GLN A 147 12.21 -3.36 -4.08
CA GLN A 147 11.06 -2.75 -4.75
C GLN A 147 10.39 -3.74 -5.71
N SER A 148 11.15 -4.39 -6.59
CA SER A 148 10.58 -5.33 -7.57
C SER A 148 9.85 -6.49 -6.89
N THR A 149 10.38 -7.01 -5.78
CA THR A 149 9.73 -8.06 -4.99
C THR A 149 8.38 -7.59 -4.44
N ARG A 150 8.31 -6.37 -3.89
CA ARG A 150 7.05 -5.79 -3.40
C ARG A 150 6.05 -5.57 -4.53
N GLU A 151 6.50 -5.12 -5.71
CA GLU A 151 5.65 -4.96 -6.89
C GLU A 151 5.07 -6.30 -7.37
N LEU A 152 5.86 -7.38 -7.35
CA LEU A 152 5.40 -8.72 -7.71
C LEU A 152 4.27 -9.21 -6.78
N ILE A 153 4.45 -9.08 -5.46
CA ILE A 153 3.43 -9.49 -4.47
C ILE A 153 2.13 -8.70 -4.69
N LYS A 154 2.22 -7.39 -4.90
CA LYS A 154 1.05 -6.55 -5.17
C LYS A 154 0.37 -6.91 -6.49
N ALA A 155 1.15 -7.20 -7.53
CA ALA A 155 0.62 -7.61 -8.82
C ALA A 155 -0.11 -8.95 -8.73
N TYR A 156 0.47 -9.92 -8.03
CA TYR A 156 -0.15 -11.21 -7.78
C TYR A 156 -1.45 -11.08 -7.00
N TYR A 157 -1.46 -10.25 -5.95
CA TYR A 157 -2.65 -9.92 -5.17
C TYR A 157 -3.78 -9.36 -6.05
N LEU A 158 -3.46 -8.53 -7.04
CA LEU A 158 -4.43 -7.99 -8.01
C LEU A 158 -4.78 -8.93 -9.17
N GLY A 159 -4.35 -10.20 -9.10
CA GLY A 159 -4.76 -11.24 -10.04
C GLY A 159 -3.84 -11.46 -11.23
N VAL A 160 -2.61 -10.92 -11.22
CA VAL A 160 -1.60 -11.34 -12.21
C VAL A 160 -1.30 -12.84 -12.03
N THR A 161 -1.29 -13.58 -13.13
CA THR A 161 -1.12 -15.04 -13.11
C THR A 161 0.35 -15.46 -13.16
N VAL A 162 0.63 -16.72 -12.82
CA VAL A 162 1.97 -17.28 -12.96
C VAL A 162 2.43 -17.28 -14.41
N GLU A 163 1.55 -17.53 -15.38
CA GLU A 163 1.88 -17.49 -16.82
C GLU A 163 2.31 -16.09 -17.26
N GLN A 164 1.63 -15.04 -16.77
CA GLN A 164 2.05 -13.67 -17.03
C GLN A 164 3.41 -13.37 -16.40
N PHE A 165 3.69 -13.88 -15.19
CA PHE A 165 5.01 -13.77 -14.61
C PHE A 165 6.07 -14.56 -15.38
N ASP A 166 5.74 -15.73 -15.93
CA ASP A 166 6.64 -16.52 -16.77
C ASP A 166 7.13 -15.69 -17.97
N GLU A 167 6.22 -15.00 -18.65
CA GLU A 167 6.56 -14.08 -19.75
C GLU A 167 7.42 -12.92 -19.27
N VAL A 168 7.09 -12.31 -18.13
CA VAL A 168 7.88 -11.20 -17.55
C VAL A 168 9.30 -11.65 -17.22
N PHE A 169 9.48 -12.83 -16.61
CA PHE A 169 10.81 -13.36 -16.31
C PHE A 169 11.58 -13.75 -17.58
N ALA A 170 10.91 -14.28 -18.60
CA ALA A 170 11.54 -14.52 -19.91
C ALA A 170 12.04 -13.20 -20.53
N LEU A 171 11.26 -12.12 -20.45
CA LEU A 171 11.68 -10.79 -20.90
C LEU A 171 12.83 -10.21 -20.07
N ILE A 172 12.87 -10.45 -18.76
CA ILE A 172 13.99 -10.05 -17.90
C ILE A 172 15.27 -10.76 -18.34
N ILE A 173 15.21 -12.08 -18.56
CA ILE A 173 16.35 -12.88 -19.02
C ILE A 173 16.83 -12.39 -20.40
N TRP A 174 15.90 -12.13 -21.32
CA TRP A 174 16.23 -11.63 -22.66
C TRP A 174 16.90 -10.25 -22.60
N ASN A 175 16.31 -9.30 -21.87
CA ASN A 175 16.76 -7.91 -21.88
C ASN A 175 18.00 -7.65 -21.00
N GLN A 176 18.25 -8.46 -19.97
CA GLN A 176 19.39 -8.25 -19.05
C GLN A 176 20.47 -9.33 -19.17
N GLY A 177 20.21 -10.40 -19.92
CA GLY A 177 21.15 -11.47 -20.19
C GLY A 177 21.07 -12.63 -19.19
N ILE A 178 21.34 -13.83 -19.71
CA ILE A 178 21.29 -15.10 -18.96
C ILE A 178 22.27 -15.13 -17.77
N GLY A 179 23.43 -14.48 -17.89
CA GLY A 179 24.45 -14.43 -16.84
C GLY A 179 23.97 -13.61 -15.64
N HIS A 180 23.41 -12.42 -15.90
CA HIS A 180 22.85 -11.57 -14.87
C HIS A 180 21.66 -12.24 -14.16
N PHE A 181 20.77 -12.89 -14.92
CA PHE A 181 19.69 -13.64 -14.31
C PHE A 181 20.23 -14.74 -13.38
N SER A 182 21.21 -15.52 -13.84
CA SER A 182 21.75 -16.66 -13.10
C SER A 182 22.50 -16.24 -11.84
N SER A 183 23.26 -15.14 -11.88
CA SER A 183 24.06 -14.68 -10.74
C SER A 183 23.26 -13.82 -9.75
N GLU A 184 22.43 -12.89 -10.25
CA GLU A 184 21.77 -11.90 -9.41
C GLU A 184 20.29 -12.24 -9.14
N ILE A 185 19.52 -12.47 -10.21
CA ILE A 185 18.07 -12.55 -10.09
C ILE A 185 17.61 -13.89 -9.50
N ALA A 186 18.21 -15.01 -9.90
CA ALA A 186 17.82 -16.34 -9.47
C ALA A 186 17.98 -16.56 -7.95
N GLN A 187 18.90 -15.84 -7.30
CA GLN A 187 19.11 -15.92 -5.85
C GLN A 187 18.36 -14.82 -5.07
N SER A 188 17.75 -13.88 -5.78
CA SER A 188 17.09 -12.71 -5.20
C SER A 188 15.76 -13.05 -4.50
N SER A 189 15.31 -12.18 -3.60
CA SER A 189 13.97 -12.27 -3.00
C SER A 189 12.85 -12.23 -4.04
N LEU A 190 13.05 -11.53 -5.16
CA LEU A 190 12.09 -11.49 -6.27
C LEU A 190 11.82 -12.88 -6.83
N PHE A 191 12.88 -13.63 -7.16
CA PHE A 191 12.74 -14.97 -7.73
C PHE A 191 12.26 -15.99 -6.70
N LYS A 192 12.65 -15.84 -5.42
CA LYS A 192 12.13 -16.66 -4.31
C LYS A 192 10.61 -16.54 -4.17
N VAL A 193 10.06 -15.32 -4.22
CA VAL A 193 8.61 -15.10 -4.16
C VAL A 193 7.90 -15.71 -5.35
N TYR A 194 8.38 -15.43 -6.58
CA TYR A 194 7.83 -16.00 -7.80
C TYR A 194 7.81 -17.54 -7.76
N SER A 195 8.93 -18.15 -7.37
CA SER A 195 9.04 -19.62 -7.27
C SER A 195 8.11 -20.20 -6.21
N LEU A 196 7.93 -19.51 -5.08
CA LEU A 196 7.01 -19.93 -4.02
C LEU A 196 5.57 -19.91 -4.52
N ILE A 197 5.12 -18.81 -5.15
CA ILE A 197 3.77 -18.70 -5.73
C ILE A 197 3.54 -19.84 -6.72
N LYS A 198 4.45 -20.00 -7.69
CA LYS A 198 4.37 -21.05 -8.71
C LYS A 198 4.32 -22.46 -8.11
N THR A 199 5.04 -22.70 -7.02
CA THR A 199 5.03 -23.99 -6.32
C THR A 199 3.72 -24.26 -5.60
N LEU A 200 3.16 -23.26 -4.92
CA LEU A 200 1.92 -23.40 -4.16
C LEU A 200 0.70 -23.53 -5.10
N GLU A 201 0.63 -22.74 -6.18
CA GLU A 201 -0.45 -22.90 -7.16
C GLU A 201 -0.43 -24.30 -7.81
N LYS A 202 0.76 -24.84 -8.12
CA LYS A 202 0.90 -26.22 -8.61
C LYS A 202 0.43 -27.28 -7.62
N LYS A 203 0.45 -26.98 -6.31
CA LYS A 203 -0.09 -27.85 -5.27
C LYS A 203 -1.60 -27.71 -5.08
N GLY A 204 -2.26 -26.87 -5.88
CA GLY A 204 -3.69 -26.62 -5.83
C GLY A 204 -4.09 -25.54 -4.82
N ASN A 205 -3.13 -24.81 -4.23
CA ASN A 205 -3.47 -23.72 -3.32
C ASN A 205 -4.10 -22.55 -4.06
N THR A 206 -5.14 -21.97 -3.45
CA THR A 206 -5.77 -20.77 -3.99
C THR A 206 -4.95 -19.52 -3.67
N ARG A 207 -5.18 -18.44 -4.41
CA ARG A 207 -4.53 -17.15 -4.14
C ARG A 207 -4.78 -16.66 -2.71
N ASP A 208 -6.00 -16.83 -2.20
CA ASP A 208 -6.37 -16.42 -0.85
C ASP A 208 -5.63 -17.24 0.24
N GLU A 209 -5.25 -18.48 -0.05
CA GLU A 209 -4.37 -19.30 0.83
C GLU A 209 -2.89 -18.92 0.71
N ILE A 210 -2.45 -18.48 -0.47
CA ILE A 210 -1.04 -18.12 -0.74
C ILE A 210 -0.69 -16.76 -0.14
N MET A 211 -1.59 -15.77 -0.22
CA MET A 211 -1.32 -14.40 0.24
C MET A 211 -0.90 -14.29 1.73
N PRO A 212 -1.50 -15.04 2.68
CA PRO A 212 -1.01 -15.10 4.06
C PRO A 212 0.43 -15.62 4.16
N VAL A 213 0.79 -16.66 3.41
CA VAL A 213 2.15 -17.22 3.38
C VAL A 213 3.16 -16.20 2.86
N LEU A 214 2.80 -15.44 1.81
CA LEU A 214 3.63 -14.37 1.28
C LEU A 214 3.82 -13.25 2.30
N THR A 215 2.77 -12.90 3.04
CA THR A 215 2.81 -11.84 4.06
C THR A 215 3.67 -12.25 5.25
N GLU A 216 3.60 -13.51 5.67
CA GLU A 216 4.45 -14.05 6.73
C GLU A 216 5.93 -14.04 6.32
N LYS A 217 6.24 -14.56 5.12
CA LYS A 217 7.63 -14.74 4.67
C LYS A 217 8.26 -13.47 4.11
N PHE A 218 7.49 -12.59 3.48
CA PHE A 218 7.96 -11.45 2.68
C PHE A 218 7.17 -10.15 2.98
N GLY A 219 6.53 -10.07 4.15
CA GLY A 219 5.82 -8.88 4.62
C GLY A 219 6.74 -7.80 5.19
N GLU A 220 6.15 -6.79 5.85
CA GLU A 220 6.88 -5.61 6.33
C GLU A 220 7.97 -5.86 7.38
N LYS A 221 7.98 -7.04 8.01
CA LYS A 221 9.00 -7.46 8.98
C LYS A 221 10.18 -8.20 8.34
N ASN A 222 10.07 -8.59 7.07
CA ASN A 222 11.15 -9.32 6.41
C ASN A 222 12.27 -8.35 5.99
N PRO A 223 13.56 -8.66 6.27
CA PRO A 223 14.67 -7.74 6.02
C PRO A 223 14.96 -7.49 4.53
N GLU A 224 14.58 -8.40 3.63
CA GLU A 224 14.77 -8.31 2.17
C GLU A 224 13.64 -7.51 1.48
N THR A 225 12.48 -7.34 2.13
CA THR A 225 11.24 -6.83 1.49
C THR A 225 10.50 -5.74 2.28
N GLY A 226 10.62 -5.73 3.60
CA GLY A 226 9.93 -4.80 4.49
C GLY A 226 10.70 -3.53 4.81
N PHE A 227 10.03 -2.57 5.44
CA PHE A 227 10.66 -1.33 5.94
C PHE A 227 10.70 -1.24 7.47
N ASN A 228 10.10 -2.19 8.20
CA ASN A 228 10.09 -2.20 9.67
C ASN A 228 11.31 -2.94 10.23
N ASN A 229 12.51 -2.46 9.89
CA ASN A 229 13.69 -2.79 10.66
C ASN A 229 13.83 -1.72 11.74
N HIS A 230 13.55 -2.10 12.99
CA HIS A 230 13.61 -1.33 14.25
C HIS A 230 12.32 -0.63 14.68
#